data_AF-A0A173L0Q1-F1
#
_entry.id   AF-A0A173L0Q1-F1
#
_cell.length_a   1.000
_cell.length_b   1.000
_cell.length_c   1.000
_cell.angle_alpha   90.00
_cell.angle_beta   90.00
_cell.angle_gamma   90.00
#
_symmetry.space_group_name_H-M   'P 1'
#
loop_
_entity.id
_entity.type
_entity.pdbx_description
1 polymer ?
#
loop_
_entity_poly.entity_id
_entity_poly.type
_entity_poly.pdbx_seq_one_letter_code
_entity_poly.pdbx_strand_id
1 'polypeptide(L)' 'MKHAPVRGAVFHAILRDCLEAQRAPKETEIQLIACKIWQDSFAAISNKDWHDLIPGSEEYEYTLNAARMAFGIHAANTAA' A
#
# COMPACT_ATOMS: atom_id res chain seq x y z
N MET A 1 13.48 10.32 -22.90
CA MET A 1 12.86 9.10 -22.33
C MET A 1 12.50 9.41 -20.89
N LYS A 2 11.21 9.38 -20.53
CA LYS A 2 10.76 9.71 -19.18
C LYS A 2 10.97 8.46 -18.33
N HIS A 3 11.91 8.48 -17.40
CA HIS A 3 12.11 7.37 -16.47
C HIS A 3 10.79 7.14 -15.72
N ALA A 4 10.09 6.05 -16.02
CA ALA A 4 9.03 5.59 -15.14
C ALA A 4 9.65 5.37 -13.75
N PRO A 5 9.04 5.88 -12.67
CA PRO A 5 9.57 5.64 -11.33
C PRO A 5 9.70 4.13 -11.16
N VAL A 6 10.92 3.69 -10.80
CA VAL A 6 11.22 2.28 -10.52
C VAL A 6 10.17 1.79 -9.54
N ARG A 7 9.52 0.68 -9.85
CA ARG A 7 8.29 0.23 -9.16
C ARG A 7 8.43 0.15 -7.62
N GLY A 8 9.65 0.04 -7.07
CA GLY A 8 9.91 0.12 -5.62
C GLY A 8 10.19 1.50 -5.01
N ALA A 9 10.40 2.56 -5.81
CA ALA A 9 10.89 3.86 -5.33
C ALA A 9 9.89 4.59 -4.41
N VAL A 10 8.58 4.43 -4.65
CA VAL A 10 7.52 5.08 -3.85
C VAL A 10 7.46 4.50 -2.44
N PHE A 11 7.53 3.17 -2.31
CA PHE A 11 7.56 2.51 -1.00
C PHE A 11 8.79 2.93 -0.19
N HIS A 12 9.98 2.87 -0.78
CA HIS A 12 11.20 3.23 -0.07
C HIS A 12 11.24 4.71 0.32
N ALA A 13 10.70 5.61 -0.50
CA ALA A 13 10.62 7.03 -0.15
C ALA A 13 9.70 7.26 1.06
N ILE A 14 8.48 6.74 1.03
CA ILE A 14 7.53 6.90 2.14
C ILE A 14 8.05 6.25 3.42
N LEU A 15 8.63 5.04 3.32
CA LEU A 15 9.19 4.34 4.47
C LEU A 15 10.33 5.15 5.10
N ARG A 16 11.26 5.67 4.28
CA ARG A 16 12.36 6.51 4.76
C ARG A 16 11.82 7.77 5.45
N ASP A 17 10.87 8.47 4.85
CA ASP A 17 10.31 9.69 5.41
C ASP A 17 9.59 9.43 6.76
N CYS A 18 8.96 8.26 6.92
CA CYS A 18 8.37 7.84 8.18
C CYS A 18 9.43 7.57 9.26
N LEU A 19 10.53 6.89 8.89
CA LEU A 19 11.63 6.59 9.79
C LEU A 19 12.38 7.86 10.23
N GLU A 20 12.69 8.75 9.29
CA GLU A 20 13.35 10.03 9.56
C GLU A 20 12.53 10.92 10.50
N ALA A 21 11.21 10.95 10.29
CA ALA A 21 10.29 11.72 11.13
C ALA A 21 9.81 10.97 12.39
N GLN A 22 10.30 9.74 12.65
CA GLN A 22 9.89 8.87 13.76
C GLN A 22 8.37 8.79 13.95
N ARG A 23 7.64 8.63 12.84
CA ARG A 23 6.18 8.62 12.83
C ARG A 23 5.64 7.38 12.14
N ALA A 24 4.41 7.01 12.48
CA ALA A 24 3.65 6.07 11.67
C ALA A 24 3.32 6.68 10.29
N PRO A 25 3.16 5.83 9.24
CA PRO A 25 2.62 6.29 7.97
C PRO A 25 1.16 6.73 8.16
N LYS A 26 0.78 7.77 7.43
CA LYS A 26 -0.60 8.28 7.38
C LYS A 26 -1.46 7.33 6.56
N GLU A 27 -2.77 7.37 6.77
CA GLU A 27 -3.71 6.55 5.98
C GLU A 27 -3.54 6.79 4.48
N THR A 28 -3.33 8.03 4.04
CA THR A 28 -3.09 8.35 2.62
C THR A 28 -1.81 7.72 2.07
N GLU A 29 -0.77 7.58 2.89
CA GLU A 29 0.50 6.94 2.52
C GLU A 29 0.33 5.41 2.43
N ILE A 30 -0.46 4.82 3.33
CA ILE A 30 -0.84 3.41 3.27
C ILE A 30 -1.64 3.13 1.99
N GLN A 31 -2.60 3.98 1.66
CA GLN A 31 -3.40 3.89 0.43
C GLN A 31 -2.54 3.96 -0.84
N LEU A 32 -1.51 4.80 -0.86
CA LEU A 32 -0.57 4.88 -1.98
C LEU A 32 0.21 3.56 -2.16
N ILE A 33 0.64 2.94 -1.06
CA ILE A 33 1.32 1.65 -1.13
C ILE A 33 0.35 0.51 -1.47
N ALA A 34 -0.88 0.53 -0.97
CA ALA A 34 -1.90 -0.45 -1.33
C ALA A 34 -2.21 -0.39 -2.83
N CYS A 35 -2.42 0.80 -3.38
CA CYS A 35 -2.57 1.02 -4.82
C CYS A 35 -1.37 0.47 -5.60
N LYS A 36 -0.15 0.68 -5.11
CA LYS A 36 1.05 0.18 -5.75
C LYS A 36 1.14 -1.35 -5.74
N ILE A 37 0.86 -1.98 -4.59
CA ILE A 37 0.79 -3.44 -4.45
C ILE A 37 -0.26 -4.02 -5.38
N TRP A 38 -1.43 -3.39 -5.47
CA TRP A 38 -2.49 -3.79 -6.40
C TRP A 38 -2.03 -3.80 -7.85
N GLN A 39 -1.46 -2.69 -8.30
CA GLN A 39 -0.97 -2.53 -9.66
C GLN A 39 0.12 -3.55 -10.02
N ASP A 40 1.02 -3.83 -9.08
CA ASP A 40 2.17 -4.72 -9.35
C ASP A 40 1.81 -6.21 -9.25
N SER A 41 0.89 -6.59 -8.35
CA SER A 41 0.60 -7.99 -8.02
C SER A 41 -0.71 -8.52 -8.58
N PHE A 42 -1.73 -7.67 -8.73
CA PHE A 42 -3.11 -8.12 -8.95
C PHE A 42 -3.76 -7.55 -10.22
N ALA A 43 -3.43 -6.32 -10.63
CA ALA A 43 -4.12 -5.66 -11.73
C ALA A 43 -4.09 -6.45 -13.05
N ALA A 44 -2.98 -7.14 -13.34
CA ALA A 44 -2.85 -7.98 -14.54
C ALA A 44 -3.74 -9.23 -14.51
N ILE A 45 -4.12 -9.70 -13.32
CA ILE A 45 -4.89 -10.93 -13.10
C ILE A 45 -6.38 -10.60 -12.95
N SER A 46 -6.69 -9.52 -12.21
CA SER A 46 -8.07 -9.11 -11.90
C SER A 46 -8.72 -8.30 -13.01
N ASN A 47 -7.93 -7.69 -13.92
CA ASN A 47 -8.39 -6.74 -14.92
C ASN A 47 -9.19 -5.55 -14.32
N LYS A 48 -8.89 -5.19 -13.06
CA LYS A 48 -9.44 -4.03 -12.35
C LYS A 48 -8.32 -3.08 -11.95
N ASP A 49 -8.54 -1.77 -12.04
CA ASP A 49 -7.66 -0.81 -11.39
C ASP A 49 -7.93 -0.75 -9.88
N TRP A 50 -6.98 -0.22 -9.10
CA TRP A 50 -7.18 -0.01 -7.67
C TRP A 50 -8.41 0.85 -7.37
N HIS A 51 -8.67 1.87 -8.19
CA HIS A 51 -9.80 2.78 -8.00
C HIS A 51 -11.15 2.15 -8.35
N ASP A 52 -11.14 1.01 -9.04
CA ASP A 52 -12.35 0.24 -9.34
C ASP A 52 -12.74 -0.70 -8.19
N LEU A 53 -11.85 -0.86 -7.19
CA LEU A 53 -12.16 -1.67 -6.02
C LEU A 53 -13.16 -0.96 -5.12
N ILE A 54 -14.14 -1.72 -4.64
CA ILE A 54 -15.10 -1.25 -3.66
C ILE A 54 -14.38 -1.16 -2.31
N PRO A 55 -14.33 0.01 -1.65
CA PRO A 55 -13.77 0.12 -0.31
C PRO A 55 -14.48 -0.84 0.67
N GLY A 56 -13.70 -1.57 1.47
CA GLY A 56 -14.21 -2.61 2.38
C GLY A 56 -14.50 -3.97 1.73
N SER A 57 -14.32 -4.12 0.41
CA SER A 57 -14.30 -5.45 -0.22
C SER A 57 -13.09 -6.27 0.24
N GLU A 58 -13.17 -7.59 0.12
CA GLU A 58 -12.08 -8.50 0.52
C GLU A 58 -10.77 -8.18 -0.20
N GLU A 59 -10.81 -7.95 -1.51
CA GLU A 59 -9.63 -7.59 -2.33
C GLU A 59 -9.00 -6.26 -1.86
N TYR A 60 -9.84 -5.28 -1.52
CA TYR A 60 -9.42 -3.98 -1.02
C TYR A 60 -8.75 -4.10 0.36
N GLU A 61 -9.42 -4.75 1.32
CA GLU A 61 -8.91 -4.94 2.67
C GLU A 61 -7.65 -5.81 2.70
N TYR A 62 -7.60 -6.85 1.88
CA TYR A 62 -6.42 -7.71 1.75
C TYR A 62 -5.19 -6.88 1.33
N THR A 63 -5.35 -6.06 0.29
CA THR A 63 -4.27 -5.25 -0.24
C THR A 63 -3.87 -4.13 0.74
N LEU A 64 -4.85 -3.54 1.43
CA LEU A 64 -4.60 -2.53 2.45
C LEU A 64 -3.83 -3.11 3.64
N ASN A 65 -4.16 -4.33 4.06
CA ASN A 65 -3.44 -5.03 5.11
C ASN A 65 -2.03 -5.42 4.66
N ALA A 66 -1.84 -5.83 3.40
CA ALA A 66 -0.51 -6.04 2.85
C ALA A 66 0.35 -4.76 2.89
N ALA A 67 -0.23 -3.60 2.57
CA ALA A 67 0.45 -2.31 2.68
C ALA A 67 0.84 -1.98 4.13
N ARG A 68 -0.06 -2.21 5.10
CA ARG A 68 0.22 -2.04 6.53
C ARG A 68 1.36 -2.94 6.99
N MET A 69 1.34 -4.21 6.62
CA MET A 69 2.41 -5.17 6.95
C MET A 69 3.75 -4.74 6.35
N ALA A 70 3.78 -4.17 5.15
CA ALA A 70 5.01 -3.66 4.54
C ALA A 70 5.67 -2.55 5.38
N PHE A 71 4.88 -1.73 6.08
CA PHE A 71 5.38 -0.74 7.05
C PHE A 71 5.71 -1.31 8.43
N GLY A 72 5.58 -2.63 8.64
CA GLY A 72 5.67 -3.23 9.96
C GLY A 72 4.52 -2.85 10.88
N ILE A 73 3.44 -2.26 10.35
CA ILE A 73 2.21 -2.05 11.11
C ILE A 73 1.52 -3.40 11.18
N HIS A 74 1.70 -4.09 12.30
CA HIS A 74 0.79 -5.16 12.66
C HIS A 74 -0.56 -4.49 12.87
N ALA A 75 -1.56 -4.86 12.06
CA ALA A 75 -2.94 -4.55 12.39
C ALA A 75 -3.12 -5.06 13.82
N ALA A 76 -3.19 -4.12 14.77
CA ALA A 76 -3.30 -4.47 16.17
C ALA A 76 -4.48 -5.41 16.26
N ASN A 77 -4.21 -6.61 16.76
CA ASN A 77 -5.21 -7.61 17.04
C ASN A 77 -6.20 -6.94 18.01
N THR A 78 -7.28 -6.34 17.51
CA THR A 78 -8.50 -6.10 18.30
C THR A 78 -9.13 -7.46 18.50
N ALA A 79 -8.52 -8.22 19.40
CA ALA A 79 -9.08 -9.36 20.09
C ALA A 79 -8.72 -9.15 21.56
N ALA A 80 -9.46 -8.25 22.20
CA ALA A 80 -9.64 -8.21 23.65
C ALA A 80 -11.07 -8.69 23.93
#